data_AF-A0A4S5CNS8-F1
#
_entry.id   AF-A0A4S5CNS8-F1
#
_cell.length_a   1.000
_cell.length_b   1.000
_cell.length_c   1.000
_cell.angle_alpha   90.00
_cell.angle_beta   90.00
_cell.angle_gamma   90.00
#
_symmetry.space_group_name_H-M   'P 1'
#
loop_
_entity.id
_entity.type
_entity.pdbx_description
1 polymer ?
#
loop_
_entity_poly.entity_id
_entity_poly.type
_entity_poly.pdbx_seq_one_letter_code
_entity_poly.pdbx_strand_id
1 'polypeptide(L)'
;MKRTEQWSRFDAADCLVTEADMVAYLQAALEDGDPALLTAAFEDVERARAKLRGQPHYTLEELLARCDPSVTAASEIDWGSDVGLERFE
;
A
#
# COMPACT_ATOMS: atom_id res chain seq x y z
N MET A 1 2.62 -37.76 27.02
CA MET A 1 2.25 -37.33 25.65
C MET A 1 3.46 -36.59 25.07
N LYS A 2 3.98 -37.01 23.93
CA LYS A 2 5.15 -36.37 23.29
C LYS A 2 4.67 -35.23 22.39
N ARG A 3 5.12 -34.01 22.67
CA ARG A 3 4.80 -32.83 21.87
C ARG A 3 5.58 -32.93 20.57
N THR A 4 4.88 -32.97 19.44
CA THR A 4 5.50 -32.91 18.12
C THR A 4 5.82 -31.46 17.80
N GLU A 5 7.09 -31.14 17.59
CA GLU A 5 7.52 -29.82 17.15
C GLU A 5 7.14 -29.64 15.68
N GLN A 6 6.50 -28.50 15.37
CA GLN A 6 6.07 -28.15 14.02
C GLN A 6 6.93 -26.98 13.53
N TRP A 7 7.56 -27.16 12.37
CA TRP A 7 8.39 -26.15 11.72
C TRP A 7 7.69 -25.69 10.43
N SER A 8 7.71 -24.38 10.19
CA SER A 8 7.19 -23.77 8.96
C SER A 8 8.31 -23.58 7.94
N ARG A 9 7.96 -23.54 6.65
CA ARG A 9 8.91 -23.18 5.59
C ARG A 9 9.28 -21.70 5.74
N PHE A 10 10.56 -21.39 5.58
CA PHE A 10 11.07 -20.02 5.55
C PHE A 10 10.64 -19.30 4.25
N ASP A 11 10.22 -18.04 4.38
CA ASP A 11 9.94 -17.12 3.27
C ASP A 11 10.59 -15.76 3.59
N ALA A 12 11.38 -15.24 2.66
CA ALA A 12 12.16 -14.01 2.88
C ALA A 12 11.25 -12.79 3.08
N ALA A 13 10.08 -12.74 2.44
CA ALA A 13 9.13 -11.64 2.56
C ALA A 13 8.46 -11.58 3.94
N ASP A 14 8.60 -12.59 4.80
CA ASP A 14 8.19 -12.51 6.21
C ASP A 14 9.18 -11.73 7.09
N CYS A 15 10.43 -11.58 6.65
CA CYS A 15 11.45 -10.80 7.35
C CYS A 15 11.46 -9.31 6.97
N LEU A 16 10.79 -8.93 5.87
CA LEU A 16 10.78 -7.57 5.32
C LEU A 16 9.64 -6.74 5.94
N VAL A 17 9.76 -6.44 7.24
CA VAL A 17 8.69 -5.80 8.03
C VAL A 17 8.71 -4.28 7.92
N THR A 18 9.88 -3.69 7.68
CA THR A 18 10.03 -2.24 7.53
C THR A 18 10.56 -1.88 6.15
N GLU A 19 10.37 -0.62 5.76
CA GLU A 19 10.99 -0.10 4.53
C GLU A 19 12.52 -0.18 4.59
N ALA A 20 13.12 -0.04 5.78
CA ALA A 20 14.56 -0.18 5.98
C ALA A 20 15.05 -1.61 5.70
N ASP A 21 14.29 -2.63 6.11
CA ASP A 21 14.62 -4.04 5.84
C ASP A 21 14.57 -4.34 4.34
N MET A 22 13.58 -3.78 3.63
CA MET A 22 13.46 -3.92 2.17
C MET A 22 14.64 -3.28 1.43
N VAL A 23 15.04 -2.07 1.86
CA VAL A 23 16.19 -1.38 1.27
C VAL A 23 17.49 -2.15 1.53
N ALA A 24 17.72 -2.58 2.77
CA ALA A 24 18.90 -3.36 3.12
C ALA A 24 18.99 -4.67 2.33
N TYR A 25 17.86 -5.35 2.13
CA TYR A 25 17.80 -6.58 1.34
C TYR A 25 18.11 -6.34 -0.15
N LEU A 26 17.54 -5.29 -0.76
CA LEU A 26 17.85 -4.93 -2.15
C LEU A 26 19.30 -4.48 -2.34
N GLN A 27 19.86 -3.76 -1.36
CA GLN A 27 21.27 -3.38 -1.39
C GLN A 27 22.18 -4.61 -1.36
N ALA A 28 21.92 -5.55 -0.45
CA ALA A 28 22.68 -6.81 -0.40
C ALA A 28 22.62 -7.56 -1.74
N ALA A 29 21.43 -7.69 -2.33
CA ALA A 29 21.26 -8.34 -3.64
C ALA A 29 21.99 -7.61 -4.79
N LEU A 30 22.07 -6.27 -4.74
CA LEU A 30 22.86 -5.49 -5.69
C LEU A 30 24.37 -5.70 -5.52
N GLU A 31 24.84 -5.81 -4.28
CA GLU A 31 26.26 -6.05 -3.97
C GLU A 31 26.73 -7.44 -4.43
N ASP A 32 25.86 -8.44 -4.38
CA ASP A 32 26.12 -9.78 -4.92
C ASP A 32 26.27 -9.78 -6.46
N GLY A 33 25.69 -8.79 -7.14
CA GLY A 33 25.81 -8.61 -8.60
C GLY A 33 25.12 -9.68 -9.43
N ASP A 34 24.29 -10.53 -8.83
CA ASP A 34 23.54 -11.57 -9.52
C ASP A 34 22.15 -11.06 -9.94
N PRO A 35 21.84 -11.00 -11.25
CA PRO A 35 20.58 -10.45 -11.72
C PRO A 35 19.37 -11.33 -11.37
N ALA A 36 19.56 -12.64 -11.20
CA ALA A 36 18.48 -13.54 -10.81
C ALA A 36 18.10 -13.34 -9.33
N LEU A 37 19.11 -13.17 -8.46
CA LEU A 37 18.92 -12.81 -7.06
C LEU A 37 18.25 -11.44 -6.91
N LEU A 38 18.68 -10.44 -7.68
CA LEU A 38 18.05 -9.12 -7.64
C LEU A 38 16.58 -9.18 -8.07
N THR A 39 16.27 -9.97 -9.10
CA THR A 39 14.88 -10.19 -9.55
C THR A 39 14.04 -10.84 -8.45
N ALA A 40 14.55 -11.91 -7.83
CA ALA A 40 13.87 -12.56 -6.71
C ALA A 40 13.67 -11.60 -5.52
N ALA A 41 14.67 -10.78 -5.22
CA ALA A 41 14.58 -9.78 -4.15
C ALA A 41 13.49 -8.73 -4.42
N PHE A 42 13.30 -8.31 -5.67
CA PHE A 42 12.18 -7.43 -6.03
C PHE A 42 10.82 -8.10 -5.79
N GLU A 43 10.65 -9.35 -6.24
CA GLU A 43 9.40 -10.09 -6.02
C GLU A 43 9.08 -10.26 -4.52
N ASP A 44 10.09 -10.56 -3.70
CA ASP A 44 9.96 -10.63 -2.24
C ASP A 44 9.53 -9.30 -1.62
N VAL A 45 10.16 -8.19 -2.04
CA VAL A 45 9.82 -6.84 -1.57
C VAL A 45 8.40 -6.46 -1.97
N GLU A 46 7.95 -6.79 -3.18
CA GLU A 46 6.57 -6.55 -3.60
C GLU A 46 5.57 -7.31 -2.73
N ARG A 47 5.82 -8.60 -2.47
CA ARG A 47 4.98 -9.42 -1.58
C ARG A 47 4.97 -8.86 -0.15
N ALA A 48 6.11 -8.45 0.38
CA ALA A 48 6.21 -7.86 1.70
C ALA A 48 5.48 -6.51 1.80
N ARG A 49 5.62 -5.66 0.77
CA ARG A 49 4.94 -4.37 0.70
C ARG A 49 3.42 -4.53 0.61
N ALA A 50 2.93 -5.55 -0.10
CA ALA A 50 1.52 -5.88 -0.13
C ALA A 50 0.98 -6.23 1.28
N LYS A 51 1.75 -6.95 2.09
CA LYS A 51 1.40 -7.24 3.50
C LYS A 51 1.33 -5.96 4.33
N LEU A 52 2.28 -5.04 4.18
CA LEU A 52 2.29 -3.77 4.93
C LEU A 52 1.13 -2.83 4.55
N ARG A 53 0.71 -2.87 3.27
CA ARG A 53 -0.38 -2.01 2.78
C ARG A 53 -1.78 -2.53 3.11
N GLY A 54 -1.91 -3.72 3.72
CA GLY A 54 -3.17 -4.29 4.23
C GLY A 54 -4.40 -3.88 3.41
N GLN A 55 -4.62 -4.50 2.25
CA GLN A 55 -5.75 -4.10 1.39
C GLN A 55 -7.11 -4.45 2.01
N PRO A 56 -8.00 -3.46 2.12
CA PRO A 56 -9.34 -3.59 1.59
C PRO A 56 -9.38 -2.97 0.19
N HIS A 57 -9.77 -3.78 -0.79
CA HIS A 57 -9.88 -3.40 -2.18
C HIS A 57 -11.24 -2.75 -2.44
N TYR A 58 -11.48 -1.52 -2.00
CA TYR A 58 -12.71 -0.83 -2.40
C TYR A 58 -12.52 -0.28 -3.81
N THR A 59 -13.40 -0.62 -4.74
CA THR A 59 -13.45 0.01 -6.07
C THR A 59 -14.09 1.39 -5.96
N LEU A 60 -13.83 2.28 -6.94
CA LEU A 60 -14.48 3.60 -7.00
C LEU A 60 -16.02 3.46 -6.99
N GLU A 61 -16.52 2.48 -7.71
CA GLU A 61 -17.93 2.06 -7.75
C GLU A 61 -18.45 1.66 -6.37
N GLU A 62 -17.71 0.83 -5.64
CA GLU A 62 -18.11 0.34 -4.32
C GLU A 62 -18.05 1.42 -3.22
N LEU A 63 -17.14 2.38 -3.37
CA LEU A 63 -17.10 3.59 -2.54
C LEU A 63 -18.27 4.53 -2.86
N LEU A 64 -18.60 4.72 -4.13
CA LEU A 64 -19.73 5.55 -4.56
C LEU A 64 -21.07 4.95 -4.12
N ALA A 65 -21.22 3.62 -4.14
CA ALA A 65 -22.43 2.94 -3.68
C ALA A 65 -22.67 3.07 -2.16
N ARG A 66 -21.62 3.31 -1.38
CA ARG A 66 -21.69 3.56 0.07
C ARG A 66 -21.99 5.02 0.42
N CYS A 67 -21.94 5.94 -0.55
CA CYS A 67 -22.27 7.33 -0.31
C CYS A 67 -23.78 7.46 -0.12
N ASP A 68 -24.22 7.84 1.09
CA ASP A 68 -25.62 8.13 1.38
C ASP A 68 -26.09 9.35 0.55
N PRO A 69 -26.97 9.17 -0.45
CA PRO A 69 -27.38 10.27 -1.33
C PRO A 69 -28.22 11.33 -0.60
N SER A 70 -28.71 11.01 0.60
CA SER A 70 -29.48 11.93 1.46
C SER A 70 -28.62 13.01 2.13
N VAL A 71 -27.32 12.77 2.30
CA VAL A 71 -26.36 13.76 2.85
C VAL A 71 -25.95 14.78 1.78
N THR A 72 -25.85 14.37 0.52
CA THR A 72 -25.44 15.25 -0.60
C THR A 72 -26.57 16.16 -1.08
N ALA A 73 -27.84 15.81 -0.83
CA ALA A 73 -28.99 16.64 -1.19
C ALA A 73 -29.33 17.71 -0.13
N ALA A 74 -28.88 17.55 1.11
CA ALA A 74 -29.21 18.46 2.22
C ALA A 74 -28.08 19.42 2.60
N SER A 75 -26.87 19.22 2.09
CA SER A 75 -25.79 20.20 2.20
C SER A 75 -25.45 20.68 0.80
N GLU A 76 -26.30 21.58 0.30
CA GLU A 76 -25.82 22.66 -0.56
C GLU A 76 -24.73 23.37 0.25
N ILE A 77 -23.49 22.89 0.10
CA ILE A 77 -22.33 23.70 0.45
C ILE A 77 -22.42 24.84 -0.57
N ASP A 78 -23.03 25.94 -0.14
CA ASP A 78 -22.97 27.21 -0.83
C ASP A 78 -21.49 27.58 -0.90
N TRP A 79 -20.83 27.16 -1.96
CA TRP A 79 -19.42 27.42 -2.18
C TRP A 79 -19.13 28.91 -2.40
N GLY A 80 -20.14 29.79 -2.28
CA GLY A 80 -20.02 31.23 -2.34
C GLY A 80 -19.54 31.68 -3.71
N SER A 81 -20.28 32.53 -4.40
CA SER A 81 -19.83 33.16 -5.65
C SER A 81 -18.66 34.15 -5.49
N ASP A 82 -17.79 33.97 -4.49
CA ASP A 82 -16.60 34.79 -4.21
C ASP A 82 -15.33 34.18 -4.82
N VAL A 83 -15.40 33.73 -6.08
CA VAL A 83 -14.19 33.63 -6.91
C VAL A 83 -14.06 34.97 -7.63
N GLY A 84 -13.41 35.88 -6.91
CA GLY A 84 -13.37 37.32 -7.13
C GLY A 84 -13.14 37.77 -8.57
N LEU A 85 -14.02 38.68 -8.98
CA LEU A 85 -13.82 39.67 -10.03
C LEU A 85 -12.69 40.63 -9.60
N GLU A 86 -11.44 40.20 -9.64
CA GLU A 86 -10.31 41.13 -9.50
C GLU A 86 -10.14 41.90 -10.81
N ARG A 87 -10.74 43.10 -10.81
CA ARG A 87 -10.57 44.13 -11.81
C ARG A 87 -9.11 44.60 -11.79
N PHE A 88 -8.38 44.32 -12.87
CA PHE A 88 -7.13 45.02 -13.15
C PHE A 88 -7.47 46.41 -13.71
N GLU A 89 -7.14 47.47 -12.94
CA GLU A 89 -6.99 48.84 -13.43
C GLU A 89 -5.58 49.06 -14.00
#